data_AF-A0A8H6TPC8-F1
#
_entry.id   AF-A0A8H6TPC8-F1
#
_cell.length_a   1.000
_cell.length_b   1.000
_cell.length_c   1.000
_cell.angle_alpha   90.00
_cell.angle_beta   90.00
_cell.angle_gamma   90.00
#
_symmetry.space_group_name_H-M   'P 1'
#
loop_
_entity.id
_entity.type
_entity.pdbx_description
1 polymer ?
#
loop_
_entity_poly.entity_id
_entity_poly.type
_entity_poly.pdbx_seq_one_letter_code
_entity_poly.pdbx_strand_id
1 'polypeptide(L)'
;MSSTFMNWLRSPAAREYFFSTHFWGPVANWGLPLAALADLSKDEEYISGTMTTALMCYSMVFMRFAWRVQPRNYLLFACHTTNAAAQAVQDARFVNYWYYGGREKKLGVTIDDVADKATGKVTEAINNLKK
;
A
#
# COMPACT_ATOMS: atom_id res chain seq x y z
N MET A 1 -29.58 6.81 27.56
CA MET A 1 -29.47 7.53 26.27
C MET A 1 -28.93 6.60 25.18
N SER A 2 -29.70 5.60 24.73
CA SER A 2 -29.36 4.81 23.51
C SER A 2 -30.58 4.42 22.67
N SER A 3 -31.79 4.86 23.06
CA SER A 3 -33.04 4.47 22.41
C SER A 3 -33.23 5.10 21.04
N THR A 4 -32.76 6.33 20.80
CA THR A 4 -33.00 7.05 19.54
C THR A 4 -32.29 6.42 18.34
N PHE A 5 -31.03 5.98 18.52
CA PHE A 5 -30.28 5.31 17.46
C PHE A 5 -30.84 3.92 17.17
N MET A 6 -31.19 3.14 18.19
CA MET A 6 -31.74 1.80 18.02
C MET A 6 -33.16 1.83 17.42
N ASN A 7 -33.96 2.84 17.76
CA ASN A 7 -35.27 3.08 17.16
C ASN A 7 -35.14 3.55 15.70
N TRP A 8 -34.15 4.39 15.40
CA TRP A 8 -33.85 4.81 14.03
C TRP A 8 -33.37 3.63 13.17
N LEU A 9 -32.48 2.76 13.68
CA LEU A 9 -32.00 1.55 13.00
C LEU A 9 -33.13 0.59 12.61
N ARG A 10 -34.19 0.50 13.44
CA ARG A 10 -35.38 -0.32 13.17
C ARG A 10 -36.41 0.39 12.30
N SER A 11 -36.22 1.67 11.98
CA SER A 11 -37.15 2.45 11.16
C SER A 11 -36.97 2.16 9.66
N PRO A 12 -38.03 2.35 8.85
CA PRO A 12 -37.95 2.20 7.39
C PRO A 12 -36.89 3.11 6.76
N ALA A 13 -36.68 4.31 7.31
CA ALA A 13 -35.73 5.30 6.82
C ALA A 13 -34.26 4.81 6.92
N ALA A 14 -33.90 4.10 7.98
CA ALA A 14 -32.56 3.50 8.07
C ALA A 14 -32.38 2.39 7.03
N ARG A 15 -33.40 1.55 6.83
CA ARG A 15 -33.37 0.49 5.82
C ARG A 15 -33.22 1.08 4.42
N GLU A 16 -33.98 2.12 4.09
CA GLU A 16 -33.87 2.82 2.81
C GLU A 16 -32.48 3.45 2.62
N TYR A 17 -31.90 4.05 3.67
CA TYR A 17 -30.54 4.56 3.62
C TYR A 17 -29.50 3.46 3.36
N PHE A 18 -29.54 2.33 4.08
CA PHE A 18 -28.60 1.21 3.91
C PHE A 18 -28.73 0.50 2.56
N PHE A 19 -29.92 0.48 1.94
CA PHE A 19 -30.11 -0.09 0.60
C PHE A 19 -30.03 0.97 -0.51
N SER A 20 -29.76 2.23 -0.18
CA SER A 20 -29.54 3.28 -1.16
C SER A 20 -28.11 3.26 -1.71
N THR A 21 -27.96 3.77 -2.93
CA THR A 21 -26.66 4.06 -3.55
C THR A 21 -25.85 5.13 -2.79
N HIS A 22 -26.52 5.96 -1.98
CA HIS A 22 -25.88 7.01 -1.17
C HIS A 22 -25.09 6.46 0.02
N PHE A 23 -25.41 5.26 0.51
CA PHE A 23 -24.62 4.59 1.54
C PHE A 23 -23.49 3.75 0.92
N TRP A 24 -23.82 2.90 -0.06
CA TRP A 24 -22.85 1.99 -0.65
C TRP A 24 -21.80 2.67 -1.53
N GLY A 25 -22.12 3.79 -2.17
CA GLY A 25 -21.15 4.56 -2.96
C GLY A 25 -19.94 5.00 -2.12
N PRO A 26 -20.15 5.70 -1.00
CA PRO A 26 -19.11 5.97 -0.02
C PRO A 26 -18.36 4.74 0.48
N VAL A 27 -19.09 3.68 0.87
CA VAL A 27 -18.49 2.45 1.42
C VAL A 27 -17.59 1.75 0.40
N ALA A 28 -18.02 1.61 -0.85
CA ALA A 28 -17.23 1.01 -1.92
C ALA A 28 -15.94 1.80 -2.21
N ASN A 29 -16.01 3.13 -2.15
CA ASN A 29 -14.86 4.01 -2.32
C ASN A 29 -13.85 3.91 -1.16
N TRP A 30 -14.28 3.56 0.06
CA TRP A 30 -13.40 3.31 1.21
C TRP A 30 -12.75 1.92 1.20
N GLY A 31 -13.23 1.00 0.36
CA GLY A 31 -12.60 -0.31 0.20
C GLY A 31 -11.15 -0.22 -0.31
N LEU A 32 -10.87 0.70 -1.23
CA LEU A 32 -9.52 0.91 -1.79
C LEU A 32 -8.52 1.45 -0.73
N PRO A 33 -8.84 2.50 0.04
CA PRO A 33 -8.02 2.94 1.18
C PRO A 33 -7.77 1.85 2.22
N LEU A 34 -8.80 1.07 2.57
CA LEU A 34 -8.65 -0.01 3.54
C LEU A 34 -7.73 -1.12 3.01
N ALA A 35 -7.83 -1.48 1.74
CA ALA A 35 -6.93 -2.42 1.10
C ALA A 35 -5.48 -1.90 1.09
N ALA A 36 -5.27 -0.62 0.76
CA ALA A 36 -3.95 0.00 0.76
C ALA A 36 -3.31 0.03 2.16
N LEU A 37 -4.11 0.29 3.20
CA LEU A 37 -3.68 0.23 4.59
C LEU A 37 -3.35 -1.22 5.01
N ALA A 38 -4.14 -2.20 4.59
CA ALA A 38 -3.85 -3.61 4.86
C ALA A 38 -2.55 -4.05 4.17
N ASP A 39 -2.26 -3.56 2.96
CA ASP A 39 -1.03 -3.86 2.23
C ASP A 39 0.23 -3.30 2.90
N LEU A 40 0.12 -2.31 3.79
CA LEU A 40 1.26 -1.86 4.61
C LEU A 40 1.79 -2.95 5.55
N SER A 41 1.01 -3.99 5.85
CA SER A 41 1.47 -5.08 6.73
C SER A 41 2.23 -6.17 5.99
N LYS A 42 2.32 -6.10 4.65
CA LYS A 42 3.04 -7.10 3.84
C LYS A 42 4.56 -6.88 3.88
N ASP A 43 5.28 -7.98 3.64
CA ASP A 43 6.74 -7.99 3.57
C ASP A 43 7.29 -7.08 2.47
N GLU A 44 8.36 -6.34 2.76
CA GLU A 44 8.93 -5.35 1.83
C GLU A 44 9.52 -5.96 0.56
N GLU A 45 9.83 -7.27 0.59
CA GLU A 45 10.46 -8.00 -0.50
C GLU A 45 9.52 -8.16 -1.71
N TYR A 46 8.21 -8.20 -1.48
CA TYR A 46 7.20 -8.34 -2.54
C TYR A 46 6.67 -7.00 -3.07
N ILE A 47 7.18 -5.87 -2.58
CA ILE A 47 6.74 -4.55 -3.02
C ILE A 47 7.29 -4.27 -4.43
N SER A 48 6.39 -4.01 -5.38
CA SER A 48 6.76 -3.58 -6.73
C SER A 48 6.90 -2.06 -6.79
N GLY A 49 8.14 -1.56 -6.84
CA GLY A 49 8.41 -0.12 -6.90
C GLY A 49 7.73 0.58 -8.08
N THR A 50 7.76 0.00 -9.29
CA THR A 50 7.14 0.62 -10.47
C THR A 50 5.62 0.75 -10.34
N MET A 51 4.95 -0.25 -9.76
CA MET A 51 3.51 -0.22 -9.54
C MET A 51 3.13 0.79 -8.45
N THR A 52 3.84 0.78 -7.32
CA THR A 52 3.57 1.68 -6.19
C THR A 52 3.80 3.14 -6.57
N THR A 53 4.91 3.46 -7.24
CA THR A 53 5.15 4.83 -7.72
C THR A 53 4.12 5.26 -8.76
N ALA A 54 3.73 4.38 -9.70
CA ALA A 54 2.73 4.71 -10.72
C ALA A 54 1.35 4.99 -10.10
N LEU A 55 0.93 4.17 -9.14
CA LEU A 55 -0.36 4.31 -8.48
C LEU A 55 -0.38 5.54 -7.53
N MET A 56 0.79 5.95 -7.01
CA MET A 56 0.95 7.16 -6.19
C MET A 56 0.77 8.40 -7.07
N CYS A 57 1.45 8.43 -8.22
CA CYS A 57 1.31 9.49 -9.24
C CYS A 57 -0.13 9.60 -9.74
N TYR A 58 -0.76 8.46 -10.05
CA TYR A 58 -2.17 8.41 -10.42
C TYR A 58 -3.06 9.06 -9.34
N SER A 59 -2.86 8.69 -8.08
CA SER A 59 -3.66 9.20 -6.96
C SER A 59 -3.48 10.73 -6.78
N MET A 60 -2.27 11.26 -6.96
CA MET A 60 -2.01 12.70 -6.90
C MET A 60 -2.73 13.49 -8.01
N VAL A 61 -2.76 12.95 -9.24
CA VAL A 61 -3.51 13.58 -10.35
C VAL A 61 -5.01 13.57 -10.05
N PHE A 62 -5.54 12.47 -9.53
CA PHE A 62 -6.95 12.35 -9.20
C PHE A 62 -7.37 13.21 -8.00
N MET A 63 -6.49 13.45 -7.03
CA MET A 63 -6.72 14.45 -5.97
C MET A 63 -6.94 15.85 -6.55
N ARG A 64 -6.13 16.26 -7.53
CA ARG A 64 -6.26 17.54 -8.22
C ARG A 64 -7.59 17.65 -8.97
N PHE A 65 -8.03 16.56 -9.62
CA PHE A 65 -9.32 16.48 -10.29
C PHE A 65 -10.50 16.55 -9.30
N ALA A 66 -10.47 15.76 -8.22
CA ALA A 66 -11.52 15.74 -7.20
C ALA A 66 -11.76 17.11 -6.54
N TRP A 67 -10.70 17.91 -6.42
CA TRP A 67 -10.78 19.28 -5.91
C TRP A 67 -11.36 20.27 -6.93
N ARG A 68 -11.17 20.03 -8.23
CA ARG A 68 -11.60 20.94 -9.31
C ARG A 68 -13.02 20.72 -9.79
N VAL A 69 -13.56 19.51 -9.66
CA VAL A 69 -14.96 19.21 -10.00
C VAL A 69 -15.89 19.96 -9.04
N GLN A 70 -16.94 20.60 -9.59
CA GLN A 70 -18.00 21.27 -8.82
C GLN A 70 -19.34 20.55 -9.03
N PRO A 71 -20.07 20.21 -7.95
CA PRO A 71 -19.71 20.35 -6.53
C PRO A 71 -18.51 19.46 -6.11
N ARG A 72 -17.72 19.93 -5.14
CA ARG A 72 -16.46 19.27 -4.71
C ARG A 72 -16.71 17.89 -4.13
N ASN A 73 -15.99 16.88 -4.64
CA ASN A 73 -16.12 15.50 -4.18
C ASN A 73 -15.06 15.18 -3.10
N TYR A 74 -15.37 15.51 -1.86
CA TYR A 74 -14.47 15.30 -0.71
C TYR A 74 -14.19 13.83 -0.43
N LEU A 75 -15.12 12.92 -0.77
CA LEU A 75 -14.95 11.50 -0.50
C LEU A 75 -13.94 10.86 -1.46
N LEU A 76 -14.02 11.20 -2.75
CA LEU A 76 -13.03 10.80 -3.74
C LEU A 76 -11.65 11.39 -3.41
N PHE A 77 -11.61 12.66 -2.96
CA PHE A 77 -10.38 13.31 -2.51
C PHE A 77 -9.74 12.59 -1.31
N ALA A 78 -10.53 12.25 -0.28
CA ALA A 78 -10.05 11.54 0.90
C ALA A 78 -9.55 10.12 0.57
N CYS A 79 -10.24 9.42 -0.33
CA CYS A 79 -9.84 8.11 -0.82
C CYS A 79 -8.47 8.16 -1.50
N HIS A 80 -8.28 9.05 -2.50
CA HIS A 80 -6.99 9.17 -3.18
C HIS A 80 -5.88 9.71 -2.28
N THR A 81 -6.20 10.59 -1.33
CA THR A 81 -5.22 11.07 -0.34
C THR A 81 -4.72 9.93 0.53
N THR A 82 -5.63 9.08 1.03
CA THR A 82 -5.26 7.92 1.84
C THR A 82 -4.46 6.91 1.03
N ASN A 83 -4.86 6.67 -0.23
CA ASN A 83 -4.16 5.77 -1.13
C ASN A 83 -2.75 6.27 -1.47
N ALA A 84 -2.60 7.57 -1.78
CA ALA A 84 -1.30 8.19 -2.02
C ALA A 84 -0.40 8.15 -0.79
N ALA A 85 -0.94 8.39 0.41
CA ALA A 85 -0.19 8.32 1.66
C ALA A 85 0.29 6.89 1.96
N ALA A 86 -0.59 5.89 1.83
CA ALA A 86 -0.23 4.49 2.03
C ALA A 86 0.86 4.04 1.03
N GLN A 87 0.73 4.41 -0.24
CA GLN A 87 1.73 4.07 -1.25
C GLN A 87 3.05 4.82 -1.07
N ALA A 88 3.02 6.08 -0.64
CA ALA A 88 4.26 6.81 -0.32
C ALA A 88 5.03 6.11 0.82
N VAL A 89 4.34 5.55 1.81
CA VAL A 89 4.97 4.76 2.88
C VAL A 89 5.53 3.44 2.33
N GLN A 90 4.80 2.76 1.43
CA GLN A 90 5.31 1.55 0.77
C GLN A 90 6.54 1.85 -0.09
N ASP A 91 6.55 2.97 -0.82
CA ASP A 91 7.66 3.39 -1.66
C ASP A 91 8.88 3.75 -0.79
N ALA A 92 8.68 4.44 0.33
CA ALA A 92 9.74 4.70 1.30
C ALA A 92 10.33 3.41 1.88
N ARG A 93 9.50 2.42 2.20
CA ARG A 93 9.95 1.09 2.66
C ARG A 93 10.70 0.33 1.57
N PHE A 94 10.22 0.38 0.33
CA PHE A 94 10.89 -0.21 -0.82
C PHE A 94 12.27 0.41 -1.03
N VAL A 95 12.38 1.73 -1.01
CA VAL A 95 13.66 2.43 -1.16
C VAL A 95 14.61 2.07 -0.02
N ASN A 96 14.10 1.99 1.22
CA ASN A 96 14.92 1.59 2.36
C ASN A 96 15.45 0.15 2.23
N TYR A 97 14.60 -0.78 1.79
CA TYR A 97 14.95 -2.18 1.61
C TYR A 97 15.94 -2.41 0.47
N TRP A 98 15.75 -1.77 -0.69
CA TRP A 98 16.56 -2.03 -1.89
C TRP A 98 17.80 -1.16 -2.01
N TYR A 99 17.79 0.07 -1.47
CA TYR A 99 18.87 1.05 -1.69
C TYR A 99 19.56 1.54 -0.41
N TYR A 100 18.93 1.46 0.78
CA TYR A 100 19.52 1.93 2.05
C TYR A 100 19.95 0.82 3.01
N GLY A 101 20.20 -0.39 2.52
CA GLY A 101 20.78 -1.45 3.35
C GLY A 101 19.76 -2.25 4.18
N GLY A 102 18.46 -2.02 3.99
CA GLY A 102 17.40 -2.68 4.76
C GLY A 102 17.31 -4.19 4.49
N ARG A 103 17.67 -4.63 3.28
CA ARG A 103 17.71 -6.05 2.91
C ARG A 103 18.79 -6.81 3.67
N GLU A 104 20.00 -6.27 3.71
CA GLU A 104 21.16 -6.85 4.38
C GLU A 104 20.85 -7.02 5.88
N LYS A 105 20.21 -6.00 6.47
CA LYS A 105 19.77 -6.03 7.87
C LYS A 105 18.67 -7.07 8.13
N LYS A 106 17.73 -7.28 7.19
CA LYS A 106 16.65 -8.29 7.32
C LYS A 106 17.15 -9.72 7.09
N LEU A 107 18.06 -9.90 6.14
CA LEU A 107 18.66 -11.20 5.81
C LEU A 107 19.80 -11.60 6.77
N GLY A 108 20.23 -10.70 7.65
CA GLY A 108 21.33 -10.95 8.59
C GLY A 108 22.69 -11.14 7.92
N VAL A 109 22.83 -10.72 6.65
CA VAL A 109 24.04 -10.93 5.84
C VAL A 109 25.15 -10.06 6.42
N THR A 110 26.14 -10.69 7.02
CA THR A 110 27.37 -10.02 7.46
C THR A 110 28.36 -9.95 6.30
N ILE A 111 29.39 -9.11 6.42
CA ILE A 111 30.48 -9.03 5.44
C ILE A 111 31.14 -10.41 5.23
N ASP A 112 31.12 -11.27 6.26
CA ASP A 112 31.69 -12.61 6.22
C ASP A 112 30.89 -13.55 5.29
N ASP A 113 29.56 -13.45 5.24
CA ASP A 113 28.73 -14.25 4.33
C ASP A 113 28.97 -13.90 2.85
N VAL A 114 29.24 -12.63 2.56
CA VAL A 114 29.58 -12.17 1.20
C VAL A 114 30.98 -12.65 0.82
N ALA A 115 31.92 -12.61 1.76
CA ALA A 115 33.27 -13.12 1.58
C ALA A 115 33.23 -14.64 1.29
N ASP A 116 32.54 -15.44 2.10
CA ASP A 116 32.41 -16.89 1.92
C ASP A 116 31.77 -17.26 0.57
N LYS A 117 30.74 -16.52 0.14
CA LYS A 117 30.09 -16.74 -1.15
C LYS A 117 31.00 -16.40 -2.33
N ALA A 118 31.89 -15.43 -2.19
CA ALA A 118 32.91 -15.11 -3.18
C ALA A 118 34.01 -16.18 -3.24
N THR A 119 34.49 -16.65 -2.07
CA THR A 119 35.51 -17.71 -1.98
C THR A 119 35.03 -19.04 -2.57
N GLY A 120 33.76 -19.39 -2.33
CA GLY A 120 33.13 -20.58 -2.91
C GLY A 120 33.09 -20.54 -4.44
N LYS A 121 32.66 -19.42 -5.03
CA LYS A 121 32.65 -19.24 -6.50
C LYS A 121 34.05 -19.33 -7.12
N VAL A 122 35.05 -18.78 -6.45
CA VAL A 122 36.45 -18.85 -6.90
C VAL A 122 36.96 -20.29 -6.86
N THR A 123 36.63 -21.04 -5.81
CA THR A 123 37.05 -22.44 -5.67
C THR A 123 36.39 -23.34 -6.71
N GLU A 124 35.11 -23.09 -7.01
CA GLU A 124 34.37 -23.81 -8.05
C GLU A 124 34.92 -23.53 -9.46
N ALA A 125 35.28 -22.27 -9.75
CA ALA A 125 35.96 -21.90 -11.00
C ALA A 125 37.33 -22.56 -11.15
N ILE A 126 38.12 -22.64 -10.07
CA ILE A 126 39.42 -23.33 -10.06
C ILE A 126 39.25 -24.84 -10.33
N ASN A 127 38.23 -25.47 -9.74
CA ASN A 127 37.96 -26.89 -9.96
C ASN A 127 37.49 -27.21 -11.38
N ASN A 128 36.75 -26.30 -12.02
CA ASN A 128 36.36 -26.43 -13.42
C ASN A 128 37.52 -26.22 -14.41
N LEU A 129 38.53 -25.41 -14.05
CA LEU A 129 39.76 -25.25 -14.84
C LEU A 129 40.73 -26.43 -14.71
N LYS A 130 40.59 -27.24 -13.65
CA LYS A 130 41.40 -28.44 -13.42
C LYS A 130 40.81 -29.71 -14.06
N LYS A 131 39.62 -29.64 -14.65
CA LYS A 131 39.03 -30.70 -15.49
C LYS A 131 39.36 -30.48 -16.95
#